data_AF-A0A7U5MJK0-F1
#
_entry.id   AF-A0A7U5MJK0-F1
#
_cell.length_a   1.000
_cell.length_b   1.000
_cell.length_c   1.000
_cell.angle_alpha   90.00
_cell.angle_beta   90.00
_cell.angle_gamma   90.00
#
_symmetry.space_group_name_H-M   'P 1'
#
loop_
_entity.id
_entity.type
_entity.pdbx_description
1 polymer ?
#
loop_
_entity_poly.entity_id
_entity_poly.type
_entity_poly.pdbx_seq_one_letter_code
_entity_poly.pdbx_strand_id
1 'polypeptide(L)'
;MDIISAYHQLGSYRAAAEHCGTTHRTVKKIVEKFEAGQAGMPLPARAERAHNYDLVADLVAERVQKSHGRISAKRLLPIAKAAGYEGSARNFRRLVAEAKALWRSNNHRGRRPAVWEPGEYLVIDWAQAAPGLFLFCAVLAFSRWRFVRFASNERASTTLALIAESLAAESPWKSRRLLTLETRMQVCPRNRHQERIQPAAATVRRRRLRRCAWSAPCAPNWGPSRARYRG
;
A
#
# COMPACT_ATOMS: atom_id res chain seq x y z
N MET A 1 -27.84 8.57 23.72
CA MET A 1 -28.82 8.02 22.76
C MET A 1 -28.60 8.68 21.40
N ASP A 2 -28.73 7.97 20.28
CA ASP A 2 -28.62 8.56 18.93
C ASP A 2 -29.84 9.43 18.59
N ILE A 3 -29.66 10.46 17.77
CA ILE A 3 -30.67 11.47 17.43
C ILE A 3 -31.90 10.83 16.74
N ILE A 4 -31.67 9.86 15.86
CA ILE A 4 -32.75 9.16 15.14
C ILE A 4 -33.56 8.31 16.12
N SER A 5 -32.88 7.54 16.97
CA SER A 5 -33.52 6.73 17.99
C SER A 5 -34.31 7.57 19.01
N ALA A 6 -33.77 8.72 19.41
CA ALA A 6 -34.44 9.66 20.31
C ALA A 6 -35.72 10.25 19.69
N TYR A 7 -35.68 10.58 18.38
CA TYR A 7 -36.88 11.02 17.66
C TYR A 7 -37.95 9.93 17.58
N HIS A 8 -37.58 8.68 17.26
CA HIS A 8 -38.55 7.57 17.21
C HIS A 8 -39.17 7.25 18.58
N GLN A 9 -38.45 7.46 19.69
CA GLN A 9 -39.00 7.25 21.03
C GLN A 9 -39.86 8.42 21.52
N LEU A 10 -39.47 9.66 21.25
CA LEU A 10 -40.12 10.85 21.79
C LEU A 10 -41.19 11.47 20.86
N GLY A 11 -41.16 11.13 19.57
CA GLY A 11 -42.15 11.57 18.58
C GLY A 11 -42.14 13.07 18.24
N SER A 12 -41.23 13.87 18.82
CA SER A 12 -41.15 15.31 18.62
C SER A 12 -39.72 15.78 18.40
N TYR A 13 -39.52 16.65 17.41
CA TYR A 13 -38.21 17.26 17.12
C TYR A 13 -37.68 18.10 18.28
N ARG A 14 -38.56 18.75 19.06
CA ARG A 14 -38.14 19.57 20.22
C ARG A 14 -37.74 18.69 21.40
N ALA A 15 -38.55 17.69 21.72
CA ALA A 15 -38.25 16.74 22.80
C ALA A 15 -36.95 15.97 22.52
N ALA A 16 -36.75 15.49 21.28
CA ALA A 16 -35.51 14.84 20.89
C ALA A 16 -34.30 15.80 20.92
N ALA A 17 -34.49 17.07 20.58
CA ALA A 17 -33.43 18.07 20.64
C ALA A 17 -33.00 18.38 22.08
N GLU A 18 -33.96 18.53 23.00
CA GLU A 18 -33.69 18.71 24.43
C GLU A 18 -32.99 17.48 25.02
N HIS A 19 -33.46 16.28 24.70
CA HIS A 19 -32.87 15.03 25.18
C HIS A 19 -31.44 14.79 24.65
N CYS A 20 -31.15 15.21 23.40
CA CYS A 20 -29.85 15.06 22.76
C CYS A 20 -28.94 16.30 22.89
N GLY A 21 -29.39 17.38 23.55
CA GLY A 21 -28.61 18.62 23.70
C GLY A 21 -28.29 19.33 22.37
N THR A 22 -29.19 19.28 21.39
CA THR A 22 -29.01 19.91 20.06
C THR A 22 -30.18 20.84 19.73
N THR A 23 -30.25 21.37 18.50
CA THR A 23 -31.40 22.17 18.05
C THR A 23 -32.41 21.33 17.29
N HIS A 24 -33.70 21.61 17.46
CA HIS A 24 -34.79 20.93 16.74
C HIS A 24 -34.65 21.03 15.21
N ARG A 25 -34.01 22.08 14.68
CA ARG A 25 -33.67 22.20 13.25
C ARG A 25 -32.62 21.18 12.82
N THR A 26 -31.62 20.92 13.66
CA THR A 26 -30.62 19.86 13.42
C THR A 26 -31.28 18.48 13.46
N VAL A 27 -32.13 18.21 14.45
CA VAL A 27 -32.87 16.94 14.54
C VAL A 27 -33.71 16.73 13.29
N LYS A 28 -34.54 17.72 12.92
CA LYS A 28 -35.37 17.69 11.71
C LYS A 28 -34.54 17.37 10.47
N LYS A 29 -33.43 18.08 10.26
CA LYS A 29 -32.53 17.85 9.11
C LYS A 29 -31.93 16.45 9.10
N ILE A 30 -31.57 15.89 10.26
CA ILE A 30 -30.98 14.55 10.37
C ILE A 30 -32.04 13.48 10.08
N VAL A 31 -33.24 13.63 10.64
CA VAL A 31 -34.37 12.72 10.42
C VAL A 31 -34.81 12.73 8.96
N GLU A 32 -35.04 13.90 8.36
CA GLU A 32 -35.40 14.01 6.94
C GLU A 32 -34.33 13.42 6.03
N LYS A 33 -33.04 13.60 6.37
CA LYS A 33 -31.92 13.00 5.65
C LYS A 33 -31.92 11.47 5.76
N PHE A 34 -32.27 10.94 6.93
CA PHE A 34 -32.34 9.51 7.18
C PHE A 34 -33.54 8.87 6.46
N GLU A 35 -34.71 9.48 6.55
CA GLU A 35 -35.93 9.05 5.84
C GLU A 35 -35.75 9.09 4.32
N ALA A 36 -35.14 10.16 3.78
CA ALA A 36 -34.80 10.23 2.36
C ALA A 36 -33.84 9.10 1.94
N GLY A 37 -32.87 8.77 2.79
CA GLY A 37 -31.97 7.64 2.57
C GLY A 37 -32.67 6.28 2.60
N GLN A 38 -33.66 6.10 3.47
CA GLN A 38 -34.48 4.88 3.53
C GLN A 38 -35.45 4.76 2.34
N ALA A 39 -36.00 5.88 1.86
CA ALA A 39 -36.88 5.95 0.71
C ALA A 39 -36.16 5.76 -0.64
N GLY A 40 -34.84 5.50 -0.63
CA GLY A 40 -34.04 5.36 -1.85
C GLY A 40 -33.88 6.66 -2.63
N MET A 41 -34.25 7.81 -2.05
CA MET A 41 -34.06 9.10 -2.69
C MET A 41 -32.58 9.48 -2.64
N PRO A 42 -31.95 9.80 -3.79
CA PRO A 42 -30.57 10.23 -3.82
C PRO A 42 -30.42 11.48 -2.96
N LEU A 43 -29.58 11.40 -1.92
CA LEU A 43 -29.20 12.56 -1.14
C LEU A 43 -28.58 13.60 -2.08
N PRO A 44 -28.96 14.90 -2.01
CA PRO A 44 -28.30 15.91 -2.80
C PRO A 44 -26.82 15.90 -2.43
N ALA A 45 -25.99 15.51 -3.40
CA ALA A 45 -24.55 15.51 -3.22
C ALA A 45 -24.14 16.94 -2.84
N ARG A 46 -23.33 17.06 -1.80
CA ARG A 46 -22.74 18.34 -1.45
C ARG A 46 -21.95 18.80 -2.67
N ALA A 47 -22.35 19.91 -3.29
CA ALA A 47 -21.60 20.49 -4.38
C ALA A 47 -20.16 20.73 -3.90
N GLU A 48 -19.22 20.03 -4.52
CA GLU A 48 -17.81 20.30 -4.29
C GLU A 48 -17.55 21.72 -4.81
N ARG A 49 -16.93 22.55 -3.95
CA ARG A 49 -16.59 23.91 -4.35
C ARG A 49 -15.49 23.82 -5.39
N ALA A 50 -15.69 24.45 -6.54
CA ALA A 50 -14.65 24.59 -7.55
C ALA A 50 -13.35 25.11 -6.91
N HIS A 51 -12.26 24.38 -7.12
CA HIS A 51 -10.95 24.81 -6.65
C HIS A 51 -10.31 25.74 -7.69
N ASN A 52 -9.56 26.73 -7.22
CA ASN A 52 -8.82 27.69 -8.07
C ASN A 52 -7.90 26.99 -9.11
N TYR A 53 -7.45 25.78 -8.81
CA TYR A 53 -6.53 25.04 -9.68
C TYR A 53 -7.22 24.06 -10.65
N ASP A 54 -8.54 23.99 -10.70
CA ASP A 54 -9.25 23.00 -11.54
C ASP A 54 -8.86 23.14 -13.02
N LEU A 55 -8.66 24.38 -13.50
CA LEU A 55 -8.23 24.69 -14.87
C LEU A 55 -6.88 24.05 -15.25
N VAL A 56 -6.01 23.77 -14.28
CA VAL A 56 -4.65 23.24 -14.54
C VAL A 56 -4.42 21.84 -13.97
N ALA A 57 -5.44 21.24 -13.35
CA ALA A 57 -5.34 19.91 -12.74
C ALA A 57 -4.96 18.84 -13.78
N ASP A 58 -5.62 18.85 -14.95
CA ASP A 58 -5.37 17.89 -16.02
C ASP A 58 -3.98 18.06 -16.63
N LEU A 59 -3.54 19.30 -16.85
CA LEU A 59 -2.19 19.61 -17.32
C LEU A 59 -1.12 19.07 -16.37
N VAL A 60 -1.34 19.23 -15.06
CA VAL A 60 -0.42 18.70 -14.04
C VAL A 60 -0.42 17.18 -14.06
N ALA A 61 -1.60 16.54 -14.11
CA ALA A 61 -1.72 15.08 -14.16
C ALA A 61 -1.00 14.49 -15.38
N GLU A 62 -1.19 15.07 -16.57
CA GLU A 62 -0.55 14.65 -17.80
C GLU A 62 0.98 14.74 -17.71
N ARG A 63 1.51 15.85 -17.19
CA ARG A 63 2.96 16.05 -17.04
C ARG A 63 3.58 15.17 -15.96
N VAL A 64 2.85 14.89 -14.89
CA VAL A 64 3.25 13.92 -13.87
C VAL A 64 3.33 12.52 -14.50
N GLN A 65 2.34 12.14 -15.30
CA GLN A 65 2.33 10.87 -16.03
C GLN A 65 3.53 10.75 -16.98
N LYS A 66 3.75 11.76 -17.85
CA LYS A 66 4.88 11.79 -18.81
C LYS A 66 6.25 11.71 -18.15
N SER A 67 6.39 12.25 -16.94
CA SER A 67 7.65 12.25 -16.19
C SER A 67 7.81 11.10 -15.21
N HIS A 68 6.87 10.14 -15.20
CA HIS A 68 6.82 9.06 -14.22
C HIS A 68 6.93 9.57 -12.77
N GLY A 69 6.22 10.65 -12.45
CA GLY A 69 6.21 11.25 -11.12
C GLY A 69 7.47 12.04 -10.72
N ARG A 70 8.45 12.20 -11.61
CA ARG A 70 9.75 12.84 -11.28
C ARG A 70 9.74 14.36 -11.41
N ILE A 71 8.85 14.95 -12.23
CA ILE A 71 8.83 16.40 -12.48
C ILE A 71 8.61 17.23 -11.21
N SER A 72 9.33 18.35 -11.03
CA SER A 72 9.16 19.21 -9.85
C SER A 72 8.07 20.27 -10.07
N ALA A 73 7.36 20.62 -9.00
CA ALA A 73 6.36 21.70 -9.03
C ALA A 73 6.97 23.05 -9.46
N LYS A 74 8.25 23.31 -9.12
CA LYS A 74 8.97 24.52 -9.54
C LYS A 74 9.08 24.63 -11.06
N ARG A 75 9.32 23.51 -11.76
CA ARG A 75 9.38 23.47 -13.24
C ARG A 75 8.00 23.55 -13.89
N LEU A 76 6.97 23.06 -13.21
CA LEU A 76 5.59 23.10 -13.71
C LEU A 76 4.92 24.46 -13.53
N LEU A 77 5.29 25.23 -12.51
CA LEU A 77 4.61 26.48 -12.18
C LEU A 77 4.59 27.52 -13.33
N PRO A 78 5.69 27.77 -14.07
CA PRO A 78 5.66 28.67 -15.21
C PRO A 78 4.71 28.20 -16.32
N ILE A 79 4.65 26.89 -16.55
CA ILE A 79 3.77 26.29 -17.58
C ILE A 79 2.30 26.43 -17.15
N ALA A 80 2.00 26.19 -15.87
CA ALA A 80 0.66 26.38 -15.34
C ALA A 80 0.22 27.85 -15.36
N LYS A 81 1.13 28.79 -15.07
CA LYS A 81 0.85 30.23 -15.20
C LYS A 81 0.55 30.63 -16.64
N ALA A 82 1.31 30.12 -17.60
CA ALA A 82 1.05 30.34 -19.03
C ALA A 82 -0.32 29.76 -19.46
N ALA A 83 -0.82 28.75 -18.75
CA ALA A 83 -2.14 28.17 -18.95
C ALA A 83 -3.26 28.86 -18.13
N GLY A 84 -2.99 30.00 -17.48
CA GLY A 84 -3.99 30.79 -16.76
C GLY A 84 -4.10 30.50 -15.26
N TYR A 85 -3.12 29.83 -14.65
CA TYR A 85 -3.12 29.65 -13.19
C TYR A 85 -2.69 30.92 -12.44
N GLU A 86 -3.65 31.53 -11.73
CA GLU A 86 -3.43 32.75 -10.94
C GLU A 86 -3.23 32.49 -9.43
N GLY A 87 -3.37 31.25 -8.98
CA GLY A 87 -3.25 30.90 -7.58
C GLY A 87 -1.83 30.97 -7.00
N SER A 88 -1.71 30.81 -5.67
CA SER A 88 -0.41 30.84 -4.99
C SER A 88 0.48 29.63 -5.33
N ALA A 89 1.80 29.82 -5.28
CA ALA A 89 2.77 28.74 -5.49
C ALA A 89 2.69 27.64 -4.41
N ARG A 90 2.20 27.97 -3.20
CA ARG A 90 1.95 26.98 -2.14
C ARG A 90 0.81 26.04 -2.52
N ASN A 91 -0.30 26.60 -3.01
CA ASN A 91 -1.46 25.81 -3.44
C ASN A 91 -1.09 24.91 -4.63
N PHE A 92 -0.33 25.45 -5.60
CA PHE A 92 0.17 24.68 -6.73
C PHE A 92 1.05 23.49 -6.32
N ARG A 93 1.92 23.67 -5.32
CA ARG A 93 2.74 22.57 -4.79
C ARG A 93 1.90 21.46 -4.16
N ARG A 94 0.77 21.79 -3.52
CA ARG A 94 -0.16 20.80 -2.97
C ARG A 94 -0.82 19.99 -4.08
N LEU A 95 -1.38 20.66 -5.09
CA LEU A 95 -1.92 20.01 -6.29
C LEU A 95 -0.93 19.01 -6.91
N VAL A 96 0.31 19.44 -7.15
CA VAL A 96 1.34 18.56 -7.74
C VAL A 96 1.66 17.38 -6.81
N ALA A 97 1.68 17.58 -5.49
CA ALA A 97 1.92 16.51 -4.53
C ALA A 97 0.79 15.47 -4.53
N GLU A 98 -0.46 15.92 -4.59
CA GLU A 98 -1.66 15.08 -4.68
C GLU A 98 -1.69 14.30 -6.00
N ALA A 99 -1.47 14.97 -7.14
CA ALA A 99 -1.37 14.32 -8.44
C ALA A 99 -0.26 13.25 -8.47
N LYS A 100 0.90 13.53 -7.86
CA LYS A 100 1.98 12.53 -7.71
C LYS A 100 1.61 11.40 -6.77
N ALA A 101 0.82 11.64 -5.73
CA ALA A 101 0.37 10.61 -4.81
C ALA A 101 -0.57 9.63 -5.51
N LEU A 102 -1.53 10.16 -6.29
CA LEU A 102 -2.44 9.38 -7.11
C LEU A 102 -1.71 8.61 -8.22
N TRP A 103 -0.71 9.23 -8.85
CA TRP A 103 0.17 8.51 -9.77
C TRP A 103 0.90 7.35 -9.07
N ARG A 104 1.46 7.58 -7.88
CA ARG A 104 2.18 6.55 -7.12
C ARG A 104 1.28 5.41 -6.65
N SER A 105 0.00 5.65 -6.33
CA SER A 105 -0.91 4.57 -5.95
C SER A 105 -1.17 3.62 -7.12
N ASN A 106 -1.28 4.16 -8.34
CA ASN A 106 -1.60 3.39 -9.55
C ASN A 106 -0.36 2.79 -10.21
N ASN A 107 0.81 3.41 -10.00
CA ASN A 107 2.09 3.03 -10.61
C ASN A 107 3.12 2.57 -9.58
N HIS A 108 2.67 2.15 -8.39
CA HIS A 108 3.58 1.60 -7.39
C HIS A 108 4.26 0.35 -7.96
N ARG A 109 5.58 0.23 -7.79
CA ARG A 109 6.25 -1.05 -7.99
C ARG A 109 5.66 -2.02 -6.98
N GLY A 110 4.85 -2.97 -7.44
CA GLY A 110 4.16 -3.91 -6.58
C GLY A 110 5.17 -4.78 -5.85
N ARG A 111 5.39 -4.53 -4.57
CA ARG A 111 5.77 -5.61 -3.65
C ARG A 111 4.44 -6.13 -3.10
N ARG A 112 3.89 -7.17 -3.70
CA ARG A 112 2.87 -7.95 -2.99
C ARG A 112 3.54 -8.51 -1.74
N PRO A 113 3.02 -8.24 -0.53
CA PRO A 113 3.47 -8.98 0.64
C PRO A 113 3.30 -10.46 0.31
N ALA A 114 4.39 -11.21 0.35
CA ALA A 114 4.29 -12.64 0.18
C ALA A 114 3.57 -13.18 1.42
N VAL A 115 2.37 -13.72 1.20
CA VAL A 115 1.66 -14.53 2.17
C VAL A 115 2.22 -15.94 2.02
N TRP A 116 2.73 -16.50 3.11
CA TRP A 116 3.38 -17.80 3.11
C TRP A 116 2.51 -18.76 3.90
N GLU A 117 2.16 -19.91 3.35
CA GLU A 117 1.51 -20.96 4.14
C GLU A 117 2.57 -21.86 4.78
N PRO A 118 2.27 -22.49 5.94
CA PRO A 118 3.16 -23.47 6.54
C PRO A 118 3.49 -24.59 5.54
N GLY A 119 4.78 -24.85 5.32
CA GLY A 119 5.25 -25.95 4.46
C GLY A 119 5.42 -25.62 2.97
N GLU A 120 4.97 -24.47 2.48
CA GLU A 120 5.10 -24.14 1.05
C GLU A 120 6.50 -23.64 0.65
N TYR A 121 7.14 -22.84 1.50
CA TYR A 121 8.36 -22.11 1.15
C TYR A 121 9.48 -22.28 2.18
N LEU A 122 10.56 -22.90 1.73
CA LEU A 122 11.89 -22.81 2.33
C LEU A 122 12.73 -21.84 1.49
N VAL A 123 13.09 -20.69 2.07
CA VAL A 123 13.95 -19.71 1.42
C VAL A 123 15.39 -20.00 1.82
N ILE A 124 16.23 -20.30 0.83
CA ILE A 124 17.66 -20.54 1.03
C ILE A 124 18.49 -19.36 0.55
N ASP A 125 19.60 -19.12 1.22
CA ASP A 125 20.59 -18.11 0.85
C ASP A 125 22.00 -18.59 1.21
N TRP A 126 22.98 -18.07 0.49
CA TRP A 126 24.40 -18.32 0.72
C TRP A 126 25.14 -17.00 0.92
N ALA A 127 26.07 -16.98 1.85
CA ALA A 127 26.96 -15.85 2.04
C ALA A 127 28.40 -16.32 2.22
N GLN A 128 29.36 -15.68 1.57
CA GLN A 128 30.78 -15.97 1.81
C GLN A 128 31.24 -15.23 3.08
N ALA A 129 31.63 -15.98 4.11
CA ALA A 129 32.11 -15.42 5.38
C ALA A 129 33.62 -15.13 5.34
N ALA A 130 34.38 -15.97 4.62
CA ALA A 130 35.80 -15.79 4.33
C ALA A 130 36.15 -16.55 3.03
N PRO A 131 37.32 -16.33 2.42
CA PRO A 131 37.76 -17.12 1.27
C PRO A 131 37.72 -18.62 1.57
N GLY A 132 36.94 -19.39 0.80
CA GLY A 132 36.75 -20.82 1.00
C GLY A 132 35.82 -21.23 2.16
N LEU A 133 35.22 -20.27 2.86
CA LEU A 133 34.25 -20.51 3.94
C LEU A 133 32.92 -19.82 3.62
N PHE A 134 31.89 -20.63 3.44
CA PHE A 134 30.54 -20.19 3.08
C PHE A 134 29.58 -20.45 4.24
N LEU A 135 28.58 -19.59 4.35
CA LEU A 135 27.50 -19.66 5.30
C LEU A 135 26.22 -19.97 4.53
N PHE A 136 25.64 -21.13 4.79
CA PHE A 136 24.33 -21.52 4.32
C PHE A 136 23.28 -21.05 5.33
N CYS A 137 22.21 -20.43 4.83
CA CYS A 137 21.05 -20.04 5.62
C CYS A 137 19.78 -20.57 4.96
N ALA A 138 18.95 -21.29 5.72
CA ALA A 138 17.62 -21.69 5.30
C ALA A 138 16.58 -21.12 6.26
N VAL A 139 15.51 -20.54 5.71
CA VAL A 139 14.45 -19.87 6.45
C VAL A 139 13.10 -20.40 6.03
N LEU A 140 12.32 -20.92 6.97
CA LEU A 140 10.92 -21.21 6.74
C LEU A 140 10.14 -19.89 6.70
N ALA A 141 9.53 -19.58 5.55
CA ALA A 141 9.00 -18.24 5.31
C ALA A 141 7.82 -17.89 6.24
N PHE A 142 7.01 -18.89 6.61
CA PHE A 142 5.89 -18.76 7.53
C PHE A 142 6.33 -18.51 8.98
N SER A 143 7.15 -19.40 9.56
CA SER A 143 7.53 -19.34 10.98
C SER A 143 8.76 -18.49 11.28
N ARG A 144 9.51 -18.10 10.24
CA ARG A 144 10.84 -17.45 10.35
C ARG A 144 11.87 -18.26 11.13
N TRP A 145 11.64 -19.56 11.29
CA TRP A 145 12.65 -20.48 11.80
C TRP A 145 13.86 -20.46 10.87
N ARG A 146 15.06 -20.37 11.45
CA ARG A 146 16.32 -20.24 10.72
C ARG A 146 17.22 -21.43 11.03
N PHE A 147 17.80 -21.99 9.99
CA PHE A 147 18.83 -22.99 10.03
C PHE A 147 20.08 -22.43 9.38
N VAL A 148 21.23 -22.54 10.06
CA VAL A 148 22.49 -21.96 9.60
C VAL A 148 23.61 -22.98 9.75
N ARG A 149 24.45 -23.11 8.71
CA ARG A 149 25.61 -23.99 8.69
C ARG A 149 26.76 -23.35 7.92
N PHE A 150 27.98 -23.69 8.31
CA PHE A 150 29.15 -23.41 7.49
C PHE A 150 29.39 -24.55 6.49
N ALA A 151 29.89 -24.20 5.31
CA ALA A 151 30.31 -25.15 4.30
C ALA A 151 31.56 -24.65 3.57
N SER A 152 32.30 -25.58 2.96
CA SER A 152 33.50 -25.26 2.17
C SER A 152 33.21 -24.92 0.71
N ASN A 153 31.99 -25.15 0.23
CA ASN A 153 31.58 -24.89 -1.14
C ASN A 153 30.05 -24.78 -1.29
N GLU A 154 29.62 -24.12 -2.37
CA GLU A 154 28.19 -23.93 -2.72
C GLU A 154 27.70 -24.94 -3.78
N ARG A 155 28.32 -26.13 -3.86
CA ARG A 155 27.94 -27.13 -4.87
C ARG A 155 26.51 -27.63 -4.61
N ALA A 156 25.86 -28.12 -5.67
CA ALA A 156 24.52 -28.67 -5.59
C ALA A 156 24.39 -29.81 -4.56
N SER A 157 25.39 -30.70 -4.49
CA SER A 157 25.42 -31.80 -3.51
C SER A 157 25.42 -31.29 -2.07
N THR A 158 26.23 -30.28 -1.78
CA THR A 158 26.32 -29.65 -0.45
C THR A 158 25.03 -28.92 -0.11
N THR A 159 24.45 -28.19 -1.07
CA THR A 159 23.18 -27.49 -0.89
C THR A 159 22.03 -28.47 -0.59
N LEU A 160 21.91 -29.57 -1.36
CA LEU A 160 20.89 -30.59 -1.13
C LEU A 160 21.06 -31.31 0.21
N ALA A 161 22.30 -31.61 0.61
CA ALA A 161 22.58 -32.19 1.92
C ALA A 161 22.18 -31.25 3.07
N LEU A 162 22.48 -29.97 2.96
CA LEU A 162 22.12 -28.97 3.97
C LEU A 162 20.61 -28.67 4.00
N ILE A 163 19.92 -28.76 2.87
CA ILE A 163 18.46 -28.71 2.82
C ILE A 163 17.87 -29.93 3.55
N ALA A 164 18.36 -31.14 3.26
CA ALA A 164 17.90 -32.35 3.94
C ALA A 164 18.15 -32.28 5.45
N GLU A 165 19.33 -31.81 5.88
CA GLU A 165 19.64 -31.58 7.29
C GLU A 165 18.69 -30.55 7.90
N SER A 166 18.39 -29.45 7.20
CA SER A 166 17.47 -28.42 7.70
C SER A 166 16.05 -28.94 7.92
N LEU A 167 15.57 -29.80 7.02
CA LEU A 167 14.23 -30.42 7.11
C LEU A 167 14.19 -31.49 8.21
N ALA A 168 15.27 -32.24 8.42
CA ALA A 168 15.37 -33.19 9.51
C ALA A 168 15.53 -32.53 10.89
N ALA A 169 16.22 -31.38 10.94
CA ALA A 169 16.37 -30.57 12.15
C ALA A 169 15.09 -29.81 12.52
N GLU A 170 14.21 -29.56 11.55
CA GLU A 170 12.87 -29.06 11.83
C GLU A 170 12.06 -30.18 12.48
N SER A 171 11.73 -29.97 13.75
CA SER A 171 10.95 -30.92 14.52
C SER A 171 9.46 -30.69 14.23
N PRO A 172 8.66 -31.71 13.82
CA PRO A 172 7.21 -31.64 13.57
C PRO A 172 6.34 -30.98 14.68
N TRP A 173 6.92 -30.79 15.86
CA TRP A 173 6.33 -30.41 17.13
C TRP A 173 6.45 -28.88 17.33
N LYS A 174 7.45 -28.24 16.68
CA LYS A 174 7.68 -26.80 16.72
C LYS A 174 6.74 -26.05 15.78
N SER A 175 6.38 -26.63 14.64
CA SER A 175 5.38 -26.11 13.70
C SER A 175 3.93 -26.35 14.14
N ARG A 176 3.61 -27.49 14.76
CA ARG A 176 2.26 -27.76 15.32
C ARG A 176 1.83 -26.80 16.44
N ARG A 177 2.75 -26.27 17.23
CA ARG A 177 2.43 -25.28 18.29
C ARG A 177 2.11 -23.89 17.72
N LEU A 178 2.48 -23.60 16.47
CA LEU A 178 2.11 -22.37 15.78
C LEU A 178 0.72 -22.47 15.13
N LEU A 179 0.34 -23.65 14.62
CA LEU A 179 -1.01 -23.93 14.11
C LEU A 179 -2.10 -23.81 15.20
N THR A 180 -1.78 -24.05 16.48
CA THR A 180 -2.75 -23.87 17.58
C THR A 180 -2.86 -22.44 18.10
N LEU A 181 -1.94 -21.54 17.73
CA LEU A 181 -2.01 -20.11 18.08
C LEU A 181 -2.63 -19.23 16.98
N GLU A 182 -2.89 -19.78 15.79
CA GLU A 182 -3.58 -19.07 14.69
C GLU A 182 -5.01 -18.66 15.05
N THR A 183 -5.59 -19.14 16.17
CA THR A 183 -6.89 -18.65 16.66
C THR A 183 -6.78 -17.36 17.51
N ARG A 184 -5.58 -16.78 17.72
CA ARG A 184 -5.42 -15.57 18.55
C ARG A 184 -4.69 -14.38 17.93
N MET A 185 -4.20 -14.46 16.70
CA MET A 185 -3.81 -13.25 15.96
C MET A 185 -5.07 -12.60 15.37
N GLN A 186 -5.79 -11.84 16.21
CA GLN A 186 -6.74 -10.86 15.71
C GLN A 186 -6.02 -9.94 14.71
N VAL A 187 -6.58 -9.84 13.51
CA VAL A 187 -6.17 -8.89 12.48
C VAL A 187 -6.01 -7.52 13.14
N CYS A 188 -4.78 -7.00 13.12
CA CYS A 188 -4.47 -5.69 13.67
C CYS A 188 -5.40 -4.64 13.00
N PRO A 189 -6.14 -3.81 13.77
CA PRO A 189 -7.13 -2.87 13.21
C PRO A 189 -6.57 -1.87 12.18
N ARG A 190 -5.24 -1.73 12.11
CA ARG A 190 -4.52 -0.83 11.20
C ARG A 190 -4.68 -1.19 9.72
N ASN A 191 -5.03 -2.43 9.39
CA ASN A 191 -5.22 -2.87 8.00
C ASN A 191 -6.64 -2.63 7.43
N ARG A 192 -7.63 -2.26 8.26
CA ARG A 192 -9.03 -2.05 7.80
C ARG A 192 -9.20 -0.85 6.85
N HIS A 193 -8.23 0.07 6.82
CA HIS A 193 -8.29 1.24 5.94
C HIS A 193 -7.88 0.96 4.49
N GLN A 194 -7.21 -0.17 4.21
CA GLN A 194 -6.74 -0.49 2.86
C GLN A 194 -7.81 -1.21 2.02
N GLU A 195 -8.79 -1.85 2.65
CA GLU A 195 -9.82 -2.66 1.95
C GLU A 195 -11.03 -1.84 1.47
N ARG A 196 -11.24 -0.60 1.96
CA ARG A 196 -12.40 0.22 1.56
C ARG A 196 -12.23 1.02 0.27
N ILE A 197 -11.06 1.01 -0.36
CA ILE A 197 -10.76 1.85 -1.53
C ILE A 197 -10.33 1.00 -2.74
N GLN A 198 -11.05 -0.09 -3.00
CA GLN A 198 -11.04 -0.72 -4.32
C GLN A 198 -12.44 -0.60 -4.94
N PRO A 199 -12.69 0.35 -5.87
CA PRO A 199 -13.80 0.17 -6.79
C PRO A 199 -13.47 -1.04 -7.67
N ALA A 200 -14.48 -1.87 -7.91
CA ALA A 200 -14.40 -3.05 -8.76
C ALA A 200 -13.94 -2.66 -10.17
N ALA A 201 -12.63 -2.75 -10.43
CA ALA A 201 -12.11 -2.61 -11.78
C ALA A 201 -12.39 -3.92 -12.52
N ALA A 202 -13.35 -3.84 -13.45
CA ALA A 202 -13.69 -4.90 -14.38
C ALA A 202 -12.40 -5.51 -14.97
N THR A 203 -12.30 -6.84 -14.83
CA THR A 203 -11.17 -7.61 -15.32
C THR A 203 -11.17 -7.63 -16.84
N VAL A 204 -10.56 -6.63 -17.48
CA VAL A 204 -10.24 -6.73 -18.90
C VAL A 204 -9.20 -7.82 -19.05
N ARG A 205 -9.62 -8.99 -19.55
CA ARG A 205 -8.75 -10.09 -19.97
C ARG A 205 -7.78 -9.59 -21.06
N ARG A 206 -6.63 -9.05 -20.68
CA ARG A 206 -5.53 -8.86 -21.62
C ARG A 206 -4.84 -10.21 -21.85
N ARG A 207 -4.92 -10.65 -23.10
CA ARG A 207 -4.29 -11.86 -23.66
C ARG A 207 -2.83 -11.97 -23.21
N ARG A 208 -2.45 -13.18 -22.77
CA ARG A 208 -1.07 -13.58 -22.50
C ARG A 208 -0.22 -13.34 -23.76
N LEU A 209 0.84 -12.54 -23.64
CA LEU A 209 1.97 -12.63 -24.56
C LEU A 209 3.00 -13.60 -23.98
N ARG A 210 3.51 -14.47 -24.85
CA ARG A 210 4.39 -15.60 -24.55
C ARG A 210 5.71 -15.13 -23.95
N ARG A 211 6.19 -15.90 -22.96
CA ARG A 211 7.56 -15.84 -22.43
C ARG A 211 8.56 -16.07 -23.57
N CYS A 212 9.56 -15.21 -23.69
CA CYS A 212 10.85 -15.56 -24.30
C CYS A 212 11.96 -15.32 -23.26
N ALA A 213 12.57 -16.45 -22.92
CA ALA A 213 13.93 -16.73 -22.44
C ALA A 213 14.82 -15.61 -21.88
N TRP A 214 15.41 -15.93 -20.73
CA TRP A 214 16.64 -15.35 -20.19
C TRP A 214 17.86 -15.68 -21.06
N SER A 215 18.78 -14.74 -21.19
CA SER A 215 20.21 -14.99 -21.41
C SER A 215 20.97 -13.79 -20.82
N ALA A 216 21.81 -14.03 -19.81
CA ALA A 216 22.72 -13.05 -19.20
C ALA A 216 24.00 -12.90 -20.07
N PRO A 217 24.97 -11.99 -19.78
CA PRO A 217 25.83 -12.09 -18.59
C PRO A 217 26.26 -10.75 -17.91
N CYS A 218 26.87 -10.90 -16.74
CA CYS A 218 27.30 -9.89 -15.77
C CYS A 218 28.60 -9.11 -16.12
N ALA A 219 28.75 -7.96 -15.43
CA ALA A 219 29.96 -7.42 -14.74
C ALA A 219 30.38 -5.98 -15.15
N PRO A 220 31.36 -5.32 -14.49
CA PRO A 220 31.26 -4.69 -13.16
C PRO A 220 31.87 -3.25 -13.12
N ASN A 221 31.46 -2.36 -12.19
CA ASN A 221 32.43 -1.52 -11.44
C ASN A 221 31.75 -0.66 -10.34
N TRP A 222 32.09 -0.94 -9.08
CA TRP A 222 31.99 0.01 -7.99
C TRP A 222 33.44 0.40 -7.62
N GLY A 223 33.82 1.65 -7.90
CA GLY A 223 35.07 2.25 -7.43
C GLY A 223 34.79 3.24 -6.27
N PRO A 224 35.66 3.32 -5.25
CA PRO A 224 35.42 4.12 -4.05
C PRO A 224 35.68 5.61 -4.27
N SER A 225 34.84 6.43 -3.63
CA SER A 225 34.93 7.89 -3.55
C SER A 225 36.20 8.36 -2.84
N ARG A 226 37.01 9.20 -3.50
CA ARG A 226 37.97 10.09 -2.83
C ARG A 226 37.64 11.54 -3.15
N ALA A 227 37.41 12.31 -2.09
CA ALA A 227 37.39 13.76 -2.11
C ALA A 227 38.77 14.32 -2.51
N ARG A 228 38.78 15.41 -3.29
CA ARG A 228 39.84 16.42 -3.28
C ARG A 228 39.23 17.80 -3.48
N TYR A 229 39.69 18.72 -2.64
CA TYR A 229 39.51 20.17 -2.72
C TYR A 229 40.31 20.79 -3.87
N ARG A 230 39.87 22.01 -4.23
CA ARG A 230 40.53 23.13 -4.93
C ARG A 230 40.29 23.31 -6.43
N GLY A 231 40.03 24.58 -6.75
CA GLY A 231 39.65 25.20 -8.01
C GLY A 231 38.85 26.43 -7.67
#